data_AF-E2AF55-F1
#
_entry.id   AF-E2AF55-F1
#
_cell.length_a   1.000
_cell.length_b   1.000
_cell.length_c   1.000
_cell.angle_alpha   90.00
_cell.angle_beta   90.00
_cell.angle_gamma   90.00
#
_symmetry.space_group_name_H-M   'P 1'
#
loop_
_entity.id
_entity.type
_entity.pdbx_description
1 polymer ?
#
loop_
_entity_poly.entity_id
_entity_poly.type
_entity_poly.pdbx_seq_one_letter_code
_entity_poly.pdbx_strand_id
1 'polypeptide(L)'
;SASKQFRNIAANLNKSLAFVVLNKLNRFIKTYKDPLPTENRSNVIYKICCKNCAASYVEQTNRQLTTTIKVHKSNINKPFESLSVISQHRLKGHEFKWNEKILDIVSSYLRRIILEMIHITRQKN
;
A
#
# COMPACT_ATOMS: atom_id res chain seq x y z
N SER A 1 4.42 -48.33 -27.86
CA SER A 1 3.65 -47.46 -26.94
C SER A 1 4.40 -46.27 -26.34
N ALA A 2 5.73 -46.12 -26.48
CA ALA A 2 6.50 -45.05 -25.84
C ALA A 2 6.30 -43.64 -26.46
N SER A 3 6.04 -43.53 -27.78
CA SER A 3 5.92 -42.24 -28.49
C SER A 3 4.73 -41.36 -28.06
N LYS A 4 3.61 -41.96 -27.60
CA LYS A 4 2.44 -41.19 -27.14
C LYS A 4 2.71 -40.49 -25.80
N GLN A 5 3.48 -41.11 -24.90
CA GLN A 5 3.79 -40.56 -23.58
C GLN A 5 4.72 -39.35 -23.67
N PHE A 6 5.75 -39.41 -24.52
CA PHE A 6 6.67 -38.28 -24.73
C PHE A 6 5.97 -37.04 -25.29
N ARG A 7 5.00 -37.20 -26.20
CA ARG A 7 4.22 -36.07 -26.75
C ARG A 7 3.38 -35.37 -25.69
N ASN A 8 2.79 -36.12 -24.76
CA ASN A 8 2.01 -35.55 -23.66
C ASN A 8 2.90 -34.77 -22.68
N ILE A 9 4.09 -35.27 -22.39
CA ILE A 9 5.06 -34.59 -21.51
C ILE A 9 5.53 -33.29 -22.16
N ALA A 10 5.92 -33.33 -23.44
CA ALA A 10 6.32 -32.13 -24.18
C ALA A 10 5.20 -31.08 -24.26
N ALA A 11 3.95 -31.51 -24.49
CA ALA A 11 2.79 -30.62 -24.52
C ALA A 11 2.50 -29.99 -23.14
N ASN A 12 2.63 -30.75 -22.05
CA ASN A 12 2.45 -30.23 -20.69
C ASN A 12 3.56 -29.27 -20.28
N LEU A 13 4.81 -29.57 -20.64
CA LEU A 13 5.95 -28.66 -20.42
C LEU A 13 5.75 -27.34 -21.17
N ASN A 14 5.33 -27.39 -22.44
CA ASN A 14 5.04 -26.19 -23.23
C ASN A 14 3.88 -25.36 -22.64
N LYS A 15 2.80 -26.00 -22.18
CA LYS A 15 1.67 -25.29 -21.52
C LYS A 15 2.11 -24.63 -20.21
N SER A 16 2.88 -25.35 -19.38
CA SER A 16 3.41 -24.83 -18.11
C SER A 16 4.34 -23.64 -18.37
N LEU A 17 5.26 -23.78 -19.32
CA LEU A 17 6.19 -22.72 -19.70
C LEU A 17 5.44 -21.50 -20.27
N ALA A 18 4.46 -21.71 -21.17
CA ALA A 18 3.64 -20.63 -21.70
C ALA A 18 2.87 -19.90 -20.59
N PHE A 19 2.29 -20.62 -19.64
CA PHE A 19 1.59 -20.02 -18.50
C PHE A 19 2.55 -19.22 -17.59
N VAL A 20 3.75 -19.75 -17.32
CA VAL A 20 4.77 -19.06 -16.53
C VAL A 20 5.27 -17.81 -17.25
N VAL A 21 5.51 -17.88 -18.56
CA VAL A 21 5.94 -16.75 -19.38
C VAL A 21 4.84 -15.70 -19.46
N LEU A 22 3.58 -16.07 -19.70
CA LEU A 22 2.44 -15.14 -19.70
C LEU A 22 2.22 -14.49 -18.34
N ASN A 23 2.37 -15.22 -17.23
CA ASN A 23 2.27 -14.64 -15.89
C ASN A 23 3.43 -13.68 -15.57
N LYS A 24 4.65 -14.02 -16.01
CA LYS A 24 5.79 -13.11 -15.92
C LYS A 24 5.56 -11.87 -16.79
N LEU A 25 5.07 -12.03 -18.02
CA LEU A 25 4.76 -10.91 -18.91
C LEU A 25 3.64 -10.04 -18.36
N ASN A 26 2.58 -10.59 -17.76
CA ASN A 26 1.56 -9.79 -17.06
C ASN A 26 2.11 -8.98 -15.89
N ARG A 27 3.22 -9.42 -15.26
CA ARG A 27 3.94 -8.62 -14.26
C ARG A 27 4.68 -7.43 -14.90
N PHE A 28 5.11 -7.55 -16.16
CA PHE A 28 5.84 -6.52 -16.90
C PHE A 28 4.95 -5.60 -17.75
N ILE A 29 3.86 -6.13 -18.30
CA ILE A 29 2.81 -5.40 -19.01
C ILE A 29 1.88 -4.79 -17.95
N LYS A 30 2.42 -3.85 -17.17
CA LYS A 30 1.60 -2.84 -16.51
C LYS A 30 1.04 -1.96 -17.63
N THR A 31 -0.26 -2.00 -17.80
CA THR A 31 -0.99 -1.07 -18.66
C THR A 31 -0.49 0.34 -18.40
N TYR A 32 -0.01 0.99 -19.47
CA TYR A 32 0.48 2.36 -19.52
C TYR A 32 -0.69 3.35 -19.33
N LYS A 33 -1.42 3.21 -18.22
CA LYS A 33 -2.35 4.24 -17.77
C LYS A 33 -1.50 5.29 -17.06
N ASP A 34 -1.69 6.55 -17.42
CA ASP A 34 -1.02 7.67 -16.79
C ASP A 34 -1.00 7.45 -15.27
N PRO A 35 0.17 7.52 -14.62
CA PRO A 35 0.22 7.36 -13.18
C PRO A 35 -0.63 8.48 -12.59
N LEU A 36 -1.78 8.11 -12.03
CA LEU A 36 -2.57 9.04 -11.23
C LEU A 36 -1.62 9.74 -10.27
N PRO A 37 -1.73 11.07 -10.11
CA PRO A 37 -0.97 11.82 -9.13
C PRO A 37 -0.97 11.04 -7.83
N THR A 38 0.19 10.89 -7.20
CA THR A 38 0.41 10.05 -6.00
C THR A 38 -0.69 10.25 -4.95
N GLU A 39 -1.19 11.47 -4.86
CA GLU A 39 -2.23 12.01 -3.99
C GLU A 39 -3.65 11.42 -4.23
N ASN A 40 -3.97 11.02 -5.47
CA ASN A 40 -5.30 10.49 -5.86
C ASN A 40 -5.38 8.96 -5.81
N ARG A 41 -4.37 8.31 -5.23
CA ARG A 41 -4.33 6.86 -5.13
C ARG A 41 -5.19 6.36 -3.97
N SER A 42 -5.88 5.25 -4.22
CA SER A 42 -6.66 4.50 -3.23
C SER A 42 -6.00 3.15 -2.95
N ASN A 43 -6.44 2.46 -1.89
CA ASN A 43 -5.91 1.15 -1.50
C ASN A 43 -4.40 1.18 -1.19
N VAL A 44 -3.98 2.21 -0.47
CA VAL A 44 -2.57 2.49 -0.19
C VAL A 44 -2.26 2.27 1.28
N ILE A 45 -1.00 1.95 1.56
CA ILE A 45 -0.40 2.03 2.89
C ILE A 45 0.54 3.22 2.84
N TYR A 46 0.36 4.17 3.75
CA TYR A 46 1.10 5.42 3.74
C TYR A 46 1.77 5.66 5.08
N LYS A 47 2.83 6.47 5.04
CA LYS A 47 3.56 6.93 6.22
C LYS A 47 3.61 8.45 6.24
N ILE A 48 3.35 9.04 7.39
CA ILE A 48 3.59 10.46 7.68
C ILE A 48 4.55 10.58 8.87
N CYS A 49 5.52 11.48 8.77
CA CYS A 49 6.52 11.69 9.82
C CYS A 49 6.22 12.97 10.59
N CYS A 50 6.47 12.95 11.90
CA CYS A 50 6.51 14.17 12.68
C CYS A 50 7.70 15.04 12.24
N LYS A 51 7.53 16.37 12.29
CA LYS A 51 8.60 17.34 12.04
C LYS A 51 9.47 17.57 13.28
N ASN A 52 8.89 17.36 14.46
CA ASN A 52 9.46 17.77 15.74
C ASN A 52 10.11 16.61 16.51
N CYS A 53 9.85 15.36 16.12
CA CYS A 53 10.48 14.18 16.73
C CYS A 53 10.57 13.00 15.74
N ALA A 54 11.18 11.89 16.18
CA ALA A 54 11.34 10.68 15.38
C ALA A 54 10.03 9.90 15.13
N ALA A 55 8.93 10.30 15.78
CA ALA A 55 7.65 9.63 15.65
C ALA A 55 7.15 9.66 14.20
N SER A 56 6.51 8.56 13.81
CA SER A 56 5.83 8.47 12.53
C SER A 56 4.56 7.65 12.66
N TYR A 57 3.62 7.91 11.76
CA TYR A 57 2.33 7.25 11.72
C TYR A 57 2.22 6.50 10.40
N VAL A 58 1.80 5.23 10.48
CA VAL A 58 1.57 4.34 9.34
C VAL A 58 0.15 3.84 9.42
N GLU A 59 -0.56 3.94 8.31
CA GLU A 59 -1.94 3.47 8.22
C GLU A 59 -2.26 3.07 6.78
N GLN A 60 -3.23 2.17 6.61
CA GLN A 60 -3.84 1.87 5.32
C GLN A 60 -5.13 2.64 5.07
N THR A 61 -5.40 2.95 3.81
CA THR A 61 -6.69 3.53 3.40
C THR A 61 -7.21 2.89 2.12
N ASN A 62 -8.50 2.58 2.10
CA ASN A 62 -9.23 2.24 0.88
C ASN A 62 -9.68 3.51 0.13
N ARG A 63 -9.77 4.66 0.81
CA ARG A 63 -10.16 5.93 0.19
C ARG A 63 -8.98 6.54 -0.56
N GLN A 64 -9.23 7.61 -1.30
CA GLN A 64 -8.16 8.44 -1.83
C GLN A 64 -7.33 9.01 -0.68
N LEU A 65 -6.01 8.94 -0.82
CA LEU A 65 -5.08 9.39 0.21
C LEU A 65 -5.28 10.86 0.59
N THR A 66 -5.50 11.73 -0.40
CA THR A 66 -5.85 13.15 -0.17
C THR A 66 -7.05 13.33 0.76
N THR A 67 -8.11 12.55 0.57
CA THR A 67 -9.30 12.62 1.42
C THR A 67 -8.97 12.21 2.85
N THR A 68 -8.24 11.11 3.04
CA THR A 68 -7.79 10.65 4.36
C THR A 68 -6.93 11.72 5.06
N ILE A 69 -5.96 12.31 4.36
CA ILE A 69 -5.11 13.38 4.91
C ILE A 69 -5.93 14.61 5.32
N LYS A 70 -6.89 15.04 4.48
CA LYS A 70 -7.80 16.16 4.82
C LYS A 70 -8.58 15.87 6.10
N VAL A 71 -9.10 14.64 6.24
CA VAL A 71 -9.81 14.22 7.46
C VAL A 71 -8.90 14.30 8.68
N HIS A 72 -7.65 13.82 8.61
CA HIS A 72 -6.71 13.92 9.73
C HIS A 72 -6.34 15.36 10.07
N LYS A 73 -6.14 16.22 9.07
CA LYS A 73 -5.86 17.66 9.29
C LYS A 73 -7.00 18.35 10.04
N SER A 74 -8.25 18.10 9.65
CA SER A 74 -9.44 18.69 10.26
C SER A 74 -9.86 18.01 11.56
N ASN A 75 -9.35 16.80 11.87
CA ASN A 75 -9.72 16.06 13.08
C ASN A 75 -9.35 16.80 14.37
N ILE A 76 -8.33 17.66 14.36
CA ILE A 76 -7.92 18.46 15.52
C ILE A 76 -9.03 19.38 16.06
N ASN A 77 -10.02 19.72 15.23
CA ASN A 77 -11.14 20.59 15.61
C ASN A 77 -12.28 19.83 16.32
N LYS A 78 -12.14 18.51 16.51
CA LYS A 78 -13.16 17.70 17.18
C LYS A 78 -12.96 17.66 18.70
N PRO A 79 -13.97 17.25 19.49
CA PRO A 79 -13.82 17.01 20.93
C PRO A 79 -12.67 16.05 21.24
N PHE A 80 -12.01 16.26 22.38
CA PHE A 80 -10.79 15.55 22.76
C PHE A 80 -10.95 14.01 22.71
N GLU A 81 -12.10 13.48 23.16
CA GLU A 81 -12.36 12.03 23.16
C GLU A 81 -12.42 11.42 21.74
N SER A 82 -12.62 12.25 20.73
CA SER A 82 -12.74 11.85 19.33
C SER A 82 -11.50 12.17 18.47
N LEU A 83 -10.43 12.64 19.11
CA LEU A 83 -9.18 12.94 18.43
C LEU A 83 -8.43 11.65 18.08
N SER A 84 -7.97 11.60 16.83
CA SER A 84 -7.02 10.59 16.36
C SER A 84 -5.67 10.75 17.05
N VAL A 85 -4.89 9.67 17.06
CA VAL A 85 -3.52 9.67 17.61
C VAL A 85 -2.66 10.77 16.98
N ILE A 86 -2.81 11.04 15.68
CA ILE A 86 -2.15 12.15 14.99
C ILE A 86 -2.52 13.50 15.63
N SER A 87 -3.81 13.77 15.82
CA SER A 87 -4.28 15.04 16.39
C SER A 87 -3.87 15.18 17.86
N GLN A 88 -3.99 14.13 18.66
CA GLN A 88 -3.51 14.13 20.05
C GLN A 88 -2.00 14.41 20.13
N HIS A 89 -1.22 13.84 19.21
CA HIS A 89 0.21 14.14 19.10
C HIS A 89 0.44 15.60 18.72
N ARG A 90 -0.35 16.16 17.80
CA ARG A 90 -0.26 17.58 17.40
C ARG A 90 -0.57 18.54 18.55
N LEU A 91 -1.48 18.19 19.45
CA LEU A 91 -1.77 19.00 20.65
C LEU A 91 -0.55 19.17 21.58
N LYS A 92 0.48 18.32 21.45
CA LYS A 92 1.75 18.46 22.17
C LYS A 92 2.71 19.49 21.54
N GLY A 93 2.21 20.35 20.64
CA GLY A 93 3.03 21.34 19.92
C GLY A 93 3.82 20.74 18.75
N HIS A 94 3.46 19.54 18.29
CA HIS A 94 4.12 18.86 17.18
C HIS A 94 3.32 19.03 15.88
N GLU A 95 4.00 18.96 14.74
CA GLU A 95 3.37 19.06 13.42
C GLU A 95 3.86 17.95 12.50
N PHE A 96 2.99 17.47 11.62
CA PHE A 96 3.34 16.38 10.70
C PHE A 96 3.78 16.92 9.33
N LYS A 97 4.68 16.19 8.69
CA LYS A 97 4.95 16.34 7.26
C LYS A 97 3.79 15.68 6.53
N TRP A 98 2.84 16.50 6.12
CA TRP A 98 1.67 16.06 5.36
C TRP A 98 1.99 15.59 3.94
N ASN A 99 3.25 15.70 3.51
CA ASN A 99 3.76 14.99 2.35
C ASN A 99 3.90 13.52 2.73
N GLU A 100 2.97 12.72 2.25
CA GLU A 100 2.93 11.29 2.43
C GLU A 100 4.13 10.59 1.79
N LYS A 101 4.52 9.47 2.40
CA LYS A 101 5.27 8.44 1.69
C LYS A 101 4.35 7.24 1.50
N ILE A 102 3.97 6.96 0.27
CA ILE A 102 3.30 5.69 -0.04
C ILE A 102 4.32 4.57 0.13
N LEU A 103 4.03 3.64 1.04
CA LEU A 103 4.85 2.45 1.30
C LEU A 103 4.48 1.32 0.33
N ASP A 104 3.19 1.13 0.09
CA ASP A 104 2.66 0.09 -0.81
C ASP A 104 1.28 0.46 -1.37
N ILE A 105 0.90 -0.16 -2.49
CA ILE A 105 -0.42 -0.02 -3.12
C ILE A 105 -0.95 -1.43 -3.40
N VAL A 106 -1.99 -1.85 -2.69
CA VAL A 106 -2.52 -3.20 -2.77
C VAL A 106 -4.03 -3.19 -2.65
N SER A 107 -4.73 -3.61 -3.69
CA SER A 107 -6.21 -3.65 -3.73
C SER A 107 -6.80 -4.68 -2.76
N SER A 108 -6.14 -5.83 -2.58
CA SER A 108 -6.58 -6.88 -1.66
C SER A 108 -6.54 -6.41 -0.20
N TYR A 109 -7.69 -6.36 0.45
CA TYR A 109 -7.83 -5.93 1.84
C TYR A 109 -6.98 -6.76 2.81
N LEU A 110 -7.08 -8.10 2.76
CA LEU A 110 -6.32 -8.97 3.66
C LEU A 110 -4.80 -8.78 3.50
N ARG A 111 -4.31 -8.71 2.26
CA ARG A 111 -2.89 -8.45 2.01
C ARG A 111 -2.48 -7.07 2.52
N ARG A 112 -3.35 -6.07 2.39
CA ARG A 112 -3.09 -4.72 2.85
C ARG A 112 -2.99 -4.63 4.38
N ILE A 113 -3.84 -5.34 5.13
CA ILE A 113 -3.71 -5.47 6.59
C ILE A 113 -2.36 -6.07 6.97
N ILE A 114 -2.00 -7.20 6.35
CA ILE A 114 -0.74 -7.89 6.67
C ILE A 114 0.46 -6.97 6.41
N LEU A 115 0.46 -6.27 5.27
CA LEU A 115 1.52 -5.33 4.92
C LEU A 115 1.55 -4.12 5.86
N GLU A 116 0.40 -3.59 6.26
CA GLU A 116 0.31 -2.50 7.25
C GLU A 116 0.97 -2.92 8.56
N MET A 117 0.62 -4.10 9.09
CA MET A 117 1.23 -4.66 10.31
C MET A 117 2.75 -4.78 10.18
N ILE A 118 3.24 -5.28 9.03
CA ILE A 118 4.67 -5.38 8.74
C ILE A 118 5.33 -4.01 8.74
N HIS A 119 4.72 -3.00 8.11
CA HIS A 119 5.25 -1.65 8.06
C HIS A 119 5.25 -0.96 9.42
N ILE A 120 4.23 -1.18 10.25
CA ILE A 120 4.18 -0.70 11.64
C ILE A 120 5.30 -1.35 12.45
N THR A 121 5.46 -2.68 12.37
CA THR A 121 6.47 -3.43 13.14
C THR A 121 7.90 -3.05 12.77
N ARG A 122 8.13 -2.68 11.50
CA ARG A 122 9.45 -2.26 11.00
C ARG A 122 9.81 -0.82 11.34
N GLN A 123 8.91 -0.04 11.95
CA GLN A 123 9.26 1.30 12.39
C GLN A 123 10.35 1.20 13.47
N LYS A 124 11.46 1.91 13.25
CA LYS A 124 12.44 2.16 14.30
C LYS A 124 11.91 3.36 15.09
N ASN A 125 11.43 3.10 16.31
CA ASN A 125 11.04 4.15 17.25
C ASN A 125 12.27 4.70 17.97
#